data_AF-A0A7V1H6U9-F1
#
_entry.id   AF-A0A7V1H6U9-F1
#
_cell.length_a   1.000
_cell.length_b   1.000
_cell.length_c   1.000
_cell.angle_alpha   90.00
_cell.angle_beta   90.00
_cell.angle_gamma   90.00
#
_symmetry.space_group_name_H-M   'P 1'
#
loop_
_entity.id
_entity.type
_entity.pdbx_description
1 polymer ?
#
loop_
_entity_poly.entity_id
_entity_poly.type
_entity_poly.pdbx_seq_one_letter_code
_entity_poly.pdbx_strand_id
1 'polypeptide(L)'
;LRPSMLREGGNSPPDLPETMELILESIGCEAVEYSRQELCCGASLSINTGKTEEALQVTAEKLVWMNEAEIDGLAVTCPACFTQFDTGQALLKRKDSIKRTFPVFHIAEIVAYALGSSSERLDFQSHRIKPSFA
;
A
#
# COMPACT_ATOMS: atom_id res chain seq x y z
N LEU A 1 6.85 -16.54 -17.09
CA LEU A 1 6.21 -17.82 -16.67
C LEU A 1 4.73 -17.74 -17.00
N ARG A 2 4.13 -18.78 -17.59
CA ARG A 2 2.67 -18.92 -17.74
C ARG A 2 2.23 -20.08 -16.85
N PRO A 3 1.62 -19.84 -15.69
CA PRO A 3 1.18 -20.91 -14.80
C PRO A 3 0.11 -21.76 -15.49
N SER A 4 0.32 -23.08 -15.51
CA SER A 4 -0.63 -24.07 -16.07
C SER A 4 -1.96 -24.12 -15.32
N MET A 5 -2.02 -23.55 -14.11
CA MET A 5 -3.17 -23.57 -13.19
C MET A 5 -4.28 -22.57 -13.57
N LEU A 6 -4.02 -21.63 -14.51
CA LEU A 6 -5.02 -20.65 -14.98
C LEU A 6 -5.91 -21.18 -16.12
N ARG A 7 -5.87 -22.49 -16.43
CA ARG A 7 -6.53 -23.06 -17.61
C ARG A 7 -7.86 -23.76 -17.40
N GLU A 8 -8.38 -23.86 -16.17
CA GLU A 8 -9.68 -24.51 -15.96
C GLU A 8 -10.61 -23.65 -15.08
N GLY A 9 -11.57 -23.01 -15.75
CA GLY A 9 -12.96 -22.92 -15.29
C GLY A 9 -13.24 -22.20 -13.97
N GLY A 10 -13.33 -20.88 -14.02
CA GLY A 10 -13.87 -20.06 -12.94
C GLY A 10 -13.68 -18.57 -13.18
N ASN A 11 -14.08 -18.06 -14.35
CA ASN A 11 -14.05 -16.63 -14.64
C ASN A 11 -15.24 -15.94 -13.98
N SER A 12 -15.15 -15.81 -12.66
CA SER A 12 -15.66 -14.62 -11.99
C SER A 12 -14.42 -13.99 -11.36
N PRO A 13 -14.06 -12.74 -11.71
CA PRO A 13 -13.13 -12.02 -10.83
C PRO A 13 -13.73 -12.11 -9.42
N PRO A 14 -12.96 -12.48 -8.39
CA PRO A 14 -13.47 -12.37 -7.03
C PRO A 14 -13.95 -10.94 -6.84
N ASP A 15 -15.08 -10.76 -6.14
CA ASP A 15 -15.73 -9.46 -5.98
C ASP A 15 -14.81 -8.42 -5.27
N LEU A 16 -13.67 -8.89 -4.72
CA LEU A 16 -12.52 -8.15 -4.20
C LEU A 16 -11.20 -8.81 -4.66
N PRO A 17 -10.07 -8.08 -4.75
CA PRO A 17 -8.79 -8.61 -5.23
C PRO A 17 -8.08 -9.57 -4.23
N GLU A 18 -8.68 -10.75 -4.01
CA GLU A 18 -8.24 -11.81 -3.07
C GLU A 18 -6.75 -12.18 -3.14
N THR A 19 -6.11 -11.98 -4.30
CA THR A 19 -4.70 -12.40 -4.48
C THR A 19 -3.73 -11.66 -3.56
N MET A 20 -3.97 -10.38 -3.25
CA MET A 20 -3.07 -9.64 -2.37
C MET A 20 -3.32 -9.98 -0.90
N GLU A 21 -4.59 -10.10 -0.51
CA GLU A 21 -4.95 -10.56 0.84
C GLU A 21 -4.38 -11.96 1.11
N LEU A 22 -4.54 -12.92 0.19
CA LEU A 22 -4.00 -14.28 0.33
C LEU A 22 -2.49 -14.32 0.53
N ILE A 23 -1.72 -13.47 -0.16
CA ILE A 23 -0.27 -13.40 0.04
C ILE A 23 0.05 -12.89 1.44
N LEU A 24 -0.60 -11.82 1.88
CA LEU A 24 -0.37 -11.20 3.18
C LEU A 24 -0.80 -12.13 4.34
N GLU A 25 -1.94 -12.78 4.21
CA GLU A 25 -2.42 -13.77 5.18
C GLU A 25 -1.49 -14.99 5.27
N SER A 26 -0.94 -15.45 4.13
CA SER A 26 -0.02 -16.60 4.11
C SER A 26 1.29 -16.37 4.88
N ILE A 27 1.64 -15.12 5.13
CA ILE A 27 2.83 -14.70 5.89
C ILE A 27 2.47 -14.17 7.29
N GLY A 28 1.22 -14.34 7.72
CA GLY A 28 0.77 -14.02 9.07
C GLY A 28 0.28 -12.58 9.28
N CYS A 29 0.03 -11.82 8.22
CA CYS A 29 -0.68 -10.55 8.32
C CYS A 29 -2.20 -10.77 8.39
N GLU A 30 -2.92 -9.80 8.92
CA GLU A 30 -4.38 -9.72 8.84
C GLU A 30 -4.76 -8.70 7.75
N ALA A 31 -5.56 -9.12 6.77
CA ALA A 31 -6.08 -8.21 5.76
C ALA A 31 -7.28 -7.44 6.32
N VAL A 32 -7.13 -6.12 6.46
CA VAL A 32 -8.19 -5.24 6.99
C VAL A 32 -8.98 -4.65 5.84
N GLU A 33 -10.27 -4.97 5.77
CA GLU A 33 -11.19 -4.34 4.83
C GLU A 33 -11.50 -2.90 5.25
N TYR A 34 -11.54 -1.98 4.29
CA TYR A 34 -11.91 -0.59 4.54
C TYR A 34 -12.75 0.01 3.41
N SER A 35 -13.49 1.06 3.72
CA SER A 35 -14.36 1.73 2.75
C SER A 35 -13.58 2.24 1.54
N ARG A 36 -14.12 2.01 0.33
CA ARG A 36 -13.52 2.44 -0.94
C ARG A 36 -12.09 1.91 -1.17
N GLN A 37 -11.82 0.64 -0.82
CA GLN A 37 -10.53 -0.01 -1.01
C GLN A 37 -9.97 0.10 -2.44
N GLU A 38 -10.86 -0.04 -3.42
CA GLU A 38 -10.64 0.09 -4.88
C GLU A 38 -10.17 1.48 -5.35
N LEU A 39 -10.29 2.53 -4.53
CA LEU A 39 -9.96 3.90 -4.92
C LEU A 39 -8.47 4.01 -5.30
N CYS A 40 -8.15 4.71 -6.40
CA CYS A 40 -6.77 4.92 -6.83
C CYS A 40 -5.94 5.72 -5.80
N CYS A 41 -4.61 5.56 -5.79
CA CYS A 41 -3.72 6.34 -4.93
C CYS A 41 -3.55 7.80 -5.39
N GLY A 42 -3.87 8.12 -6.66
CA GLY A 42 -3.71 9.45 -7.25
C GLY A 42 -2.36 9.73 -7.92
N ALA A 43 -1.37 8.84 -7.81
CA ALA A 43 0.00 9.09 -8.29
C ALA A 43 0.10 9.49 -9.77
N SER A 44 -0.74 8.89 -10.63
CA SER A 44 -0.74 9.16 -12.07
C SER A 44 -1.14 10.61 -12.42
N LEU A 45 -1.93 11.29 -11.58
CA LEU A 45 -2.25 12.70 -11.78
C LEU A 45 -0.98 13.55 -11.71
N SER A 46 -0.13 13.30 -10.73
CA SER A 46 1.17 13.97 -10.61
C SER A 46 2.10 13.58 -11.76
N ILE A 47 2.28 12.28 -12.00
CA ILE A 47 3.28 11.76 -12.95
C ILE A 47 2.96 12.16 -14.40
N ASN A 48 1.69 12.03 -14.82
CA ASN A 48 1.31 12.20 -16.22
C ASN A 48 0.82 13.61 -16.54
N THR A 49 0.32 14.35 -15.55
CA THR A 49 -0.35 15.64 -15.80
C THR A 49 0.22 16.81 -14.99
N GLY A 50 1.20 16.56 -14.10
CA GLY A 50 1.79 17.59 -13.23
C GLY A 50 0.88 18.06 -12.10
N LYS A 51 -0.31 17.47 -11.96
CA LYS A 51 -1.35 17.83 -10.97
C LYS A 51 -1.05 17.22 -9.60
N THR A 52 0.00 17.75 -8.97
CA THR A 52 0.54 17.23 -7.71
C THR A 52 -0.41 17.46 -6.54
N GLU A 53 -1.10 18.61 -6.48
CA GLU A 53 -2.01 18.91 -5.39
C GLU A 53 -3.26 18.02 -5.45
N GLU A 54 -3.82 17.81 -6.64
CA GLU A 54 -4.94 16.92 -6.86
C GLU A 54 -4.56 15.46 -6.58
N ALA A 55 -3.34 15.04 -6.92
CA ALA A 55 -2.82 13.74 -6.53
C ALA A 55 -2.81 13.57 -5.01
N LEU A 56 -2.34 14.58 -4.27
CA LEU A 56 -2.32 14.56 -2.80
C LEU A 56 -3.73 14.60 -2.19
N GLN A 57 -4.68 15.29 -2.81
CA GLN A 57 -6.09 15.28 -2.37
C GLN A 57 -6.71 13.88 -2.46
N VAL A 58 -6.48 13.17 -3.58
CA VAL A 58 -6.93 11.79 -3.73
C VAL A 58 -6.27 10.87 -2.70
N THR A 59 -4.96 11.05 -2.46
CA THR A 59 -4.26 10.31 -1.40
C THR A 59 -4.85 10.60 -0.03
N ALA A 60 -5.14 11.86 0.31
CA ALA A 60 -5.73 12.25 1.58
C ALA A 60 -7.11 11.61 1.79
N GLU A 61 -7.97 11.61 0.78
CA GLU A 61 -9.28 10.93 0.84
C GLU A 61 -9.10 9.45 1.17
N LYS A 62 -8.18 8.77 0.47
CA LYS A 62 -7.94 7.33 0.71
C LYS A 62 -7.38 7.06 2.11
N LEU A 63 -6.49 7.93 2.61
CA LEU A 63 -5.92 7.82 3.95
C LEU A 63 -6.96 8.02 5.07
N VAL A 64 -8.08 8.72 4.83
CA VAL A 64 -9.17 8.83 5.81
C VAL A 64 -9.76 7.45 6.07
N TRP A 65 -10.18 6.75 5.02
CA TRP A 65 -10.79 5.41 5.14
C TRP A 65 -9.84 4.39 5.77
N MET A 66 -8.55 4.43 5.40
CA MET A 66 -7.52 3.56 5.99
C MET A 66 -7.31 3.82 7.48
N ASN A 67 -7.34 5.09 7.91
CA ASN A 67 -7.20 5.42 9.32
C ASN A 67 -8.46 5.12 10.12
N GLU A 68 -9.65 5.27 9.54
CA GLU A 68 -10.92 4.85 10.16
C GLU A 68 -10.97 3.33 10.39
N ALA A 69 -10.31 2.55 9.53
CA ALA A 69 -10.13 1.11 9.70
C ALA A 69 -8.93 0.73 10.58
N GLU A 70 -8.24 1.72 11.16
CA GLU A 70 -7.15 1.53 12.13
C GLU A 70 -5.96 0.67 11.66
N ILE A 71 -5.71 0.56 10.33
CA ILE A 71 -4.63 -0.30 9.81
C ILE A 71 -3.26 0.04 10.38
N ASP A 72 -2.41 -0.96 10.63
CA ASP A 72 -1.05 -0.77 11.16
C ASP A 72 0.00 -0.46 10.09
N GLY A 73 -0.28 -0.83 8.84
CA GLY A 73 0.61 -0.62 7.71
C GLY A 73 -0.11 -0.88 6.39
N LEU A 74 0.46 -0.38 5.31
CA LEU A 74 -0.10 -0.52 3.96
C LEU A 74 0.86 -1.28 3.05
N ALA A 75 0.42 -2.40 2.49
CA ALA A 75 1.13 -3.08 1.43
C ALA A 75 0.64 -2.61 0.06
N VAL A 76 1.56 -2.40 -0.89
CA VAL A 76 1.26 -2.03 -2.28
C VAL A 76 2.10 -2.85 -3.27
N THR A 77 1.63 -3.00 -4.50
CA THR A 77 2.32 -3.73 -5.58
C THR A 77 2.94 -2.81 -6.64
N CYS A 78 2.73 -1.50 -6.49
CA CYS A 78 3.14 -0.50 -7.47
C CYS A 78 4.12 0.49 -6.83
N PRO A 79 5.34 0.69 -7.38
CA PRO A 79 6.31 1.66 -6.88
C PRO A 79 5.78 3.10 -6.86
N ALA A 80 4.89 3.47 -7.78
CA ALA A 80 4.25 4.78 -7.78
C ALA A 80 3.27 4.93 -6.62
N CYS A 81 2.50 3.88 -6.29
CA CYS A 81 1.65 3.88 -5.09
C CYS A 81 2.50 3.98 -3.82
N PHE A 82 3.62 3.24 -3.75
CA PHE A 82 4.54 3.31 -2.62
C PHE A 82 5.00 4.73 -2.39
N THR A 83 5.57 5.37 -3.42
CA THR A 83 6.07 6.75 -3.33
C THR A 83 4.96 7.73 -2.95
N GLN A 84 3.77 7.57 -3.55
CA GLN A 84 2.63 8.44 -3.31
C GLN A 84 2.14 8.37 -1.86
N PHE A 85 2.02 7.17 -1.27
CA PHE A 85 1.60 7.04 0.12
C PHE A 85 2.72 7.37 1.11
N ASP A 86 3.94 6.91 0.87
CA ASP A 86 5.06 7.12 1.79
C ASP A 86 5.44 8.61 1.87
N THR A 87 5.76 9.22 0.72
CA THR A 87 6.09 10.65 0.68
C THR A 87 4.84 11.53 0.84
N GLY A 88 3.69 11.12 0.28
CA GLY A 88 2.45 11.89 0.39
C GLY A 88 1.96 12.01 1.83
N GLN A 89 2.04 10.94 2.64
CA GLN A 89 1.74 11.03 4.07
C GLN A 89 2.63 12.06 4.76
N ALA A 90 3.94 12.07 4.49
CA ALA A 90 4.84 13.05 5.08
C ALA A 90 4.50 14.50 4.69
N LEU A 91 4.11 14.73 3.43
CA LEU A 91 3.68 16.05 2.94
C LEU A 91 2.33 16.47 3.54
N LEU A 92 1.34 15.58 3.54
CA LEU A 92 0.02 15.82 4.11
C LEU A 92 0.07 16.06 5.62
N LYS A 93 0.94 15.33 6.33
CA LYS A 93 1.16 15.53 7.76
C LYS A 93 1.77 16.91 8.05
N ARG A 94 2.71 17.38 7.22
CA ARG A 94 3.28 18.74 7.33
C ARG A 94 2.23 19.84 7.07
N LYS A 95 1.23 19.56 6.23
CA LYS A 95 0.09 20.45 5.94
C LYS A 95 -1.06 20.33 6.96
N ASP A 96 -0.89 19.55 8.03
CA ASP A 96 -1.93 19.22 9.01
C ASP A 96 -3.23 18.65 8.39
N SER A 97 -3.11 18.01 7.22
CA SER A 97 -4.24 17.45 6.47
C SER A 97 -4.61 16.04 6.93
N ILE A 98 -3.71 15.37 7.66
CA ILE A 98 -3.93 14.03 8.23
C ILE A 98 -3.41 13.94 9.66
N LYS A 99 -4.07 13.13 10.49
CA LYS A 99 -3.74 12.99 11.92
C LYS A 99 -2.76 11.86 12.21
N ARG A 100 -2.88 10.74 11.51
CA ARG A 100 -2.07 9.53 11.73
C ARG A 100 -1.42 9.13 10.42
N THR A 101 -0.19 8.61 10.54
CA THR A 101 0.59 8.03 9.46
C THR A 101 0.94 6.59 9.82
N PHE A 102 1.10 5.74 8.82
CA PHE A 102 1.50 4.35 8.98
C PHE A 102 2.54 3.98 7.90
N PRO A 103 3.43 3.02 8.18
CA PRO A 103 4.43 2.58 7.22
C PRO A 103 3.78 1.98 5.98
N VAL A 104 4.43 2.18 4.84
CA VAL A 104 4.00 1.67 3.54
C VAL A 104 5.08 0.72 3.06
N PHE A 105 4.69 -0.41 2.49
CA PHE A 105 5.61 -1.41 1.99
C PHE A 105 5.24 -1.79 0.57
N HIS A 106 6.25 -1.99 -0.27
CA HIS A 106 6.07 -2.82 -1.44
C HIS A 106 5.86 -4.28 -0.98
N ILE A 107 4.94 -5.02 -1.60
CA ILE A 107 4.62 -6.40 -1.21
C ILE A 107 5.85 -7.30 -1.14
N ALA A 108 6.82 -7.07 -2.06
CA ALA A 108 8.08 -7.80 -2.07
C ALA A 108 8.93 -7.57 -0.81
N GLU A 109 8.87 -6.38 -0.20
CA GLU A 109 9.58 -6.05 1.03
C GLU A 109 9.02 -6.85 2.21
N ILE A 110 7.70 -6.83 2.39
CA ILE A 110 7.03 -7.59 3.47
C ILE A 110 7.25 -9.09 3.27
N VAL A 111 7.10 -9.61 2.05
CA VAL A 111 7.35 -11.04 1.76
C VAL A 111 8.80 -11.40 2.07
N ALA A 112 9.77 -10.59 1.64
CA ALA A 112 11.18 -10.85 1.93
C ALA A 112 11.48 -10.79 3.43
N TYR A 113 10.85 -9.86 4.17
CA TYR A 113 10.99 -9.74 5.62
C TYR A 113 10.43 -10.98 6.33
N ALA A 114 9.23 -11.43 5.96
CA ALA A 114 8.61 -12.64 6.49
C ALA A 114 9.44 -13.91 6.20
N LEU A 115 10.18 -13.93 5.09
CA LEU A 115 11.11 -15.01 4.74
C LEU A 115 12.47 -14.90 5.45
N GLY A 116 12.64 -13.95 6.38
CA GLY A 116 13.84 -13.81 7.23
C GLY A 116 14.88 -12.82 6.73
N SER A 117 14.56 -11.95 5.77
CA SER A 117 15.44 -10.82 5.43
C SER A 117 15.44 -9.78 6.55
N SER A 118 16.58 -9.13 6.79
CA SER A 118 16.70 -8.07 7.80
C SER A 118 16.20 -6.71 7.29
N SER A 119 15.81 -5.84 8.23
CA SER A 119 15.40 -4.45 7.96
C SER A 119 16.47 -3.63 7.25
N GLU A 120 17.75 -3.88 7.53
CA GLU A 120 18.88 -3.17 6.91
C GLU A 120 19.02 -3.58 5.45
N ARG A 121 18.84 -4.88 5.15
CA ARG A 121 18.94 -5.39 3.78
C ARG A 121 17.80 -4.88 2.91
N LEU A 122 16.62 -4.68 3.51
CA LEU A 122 15.44 -4.11 2.85
C LEU A 122 15.44 -2.57 2.86
N ASP A 123 16.42 -1.95 3.51
CA ASP A 123 16.59 -0.50 3.61
C ASP A 123 15.33 0.24 4.11
N PHE A 124 14.68 -0.28 5.16
CA PHE A 124 13.52 0.37 5.79
C PHE A 124 13.81 1.76 6.36
N GLN A 125 15.10 2.13 6.51
CA GLN A 125 15.50 3.48 6.91
C GLN A 125 15.32 4.52 5.81
N SER A 126 15.22 4.09 4.54
CA SER A 126 14.96 4.98 3.40
C SER A 126 13.50 5.41 3.27
N HIS A 127 12.57 4.67 3.89
CA HIS A 127 11.15 5.00 3.92
C HIS A 127 10.92 6.35 4.61
N ARG A 128 9.99 7.16 4.08
CA ARG A 128 9.63 8.45 4.69
C ARG A 128 8.83 8.27 5.96
N ILE A 129 7.92 7.29 5.99
CA ILE A 129 7.23 6.86 7.19
C ILE A 129 7.87 5.57 7.67
N LYS A 130 8.71 5.67 8.70
CA LYS A 130 9.51 4.56 9.18
C LYS A 130 8.65 3.48 9.85
N PRO A 131 8.84 2.19 9.51
CA PRO A 131 8.26 1.07 10.24
C PRO A 131 8.70 1.07 11.72
N SER A 132 7.77 0.75 12.63
CA SER A 132 8.01 0.74 14.08
C SER A 132 8.29 -0.64 14.68
N PHE A 133 8.24 -1.71 13.89
CA PHE A 133 8.58 -3.08 14.32
C PHE A 133 10.10 -3.38 14.20
N ALA A 134 10.91 -2.33 14.35
CA ALA A 134 12.37 -2.41 14.45
C ALA A 134 12.82 -2.50 15.92
#